data_AF-A0A2D9C410-F1
#
_entry.id   AF-A0A2D9C410-F1
#
_cell.length_a   1.000
_cell.length_b   1.000
_cell.length_c   1.000
_cell.angle_alpha   90.00
_cell.angle_beta   90.00
_cell.angle_gamma   90.00
#
_symmetry.space_group_name_H-M   'P 1'
#
loop_
_entity.id
_entity.type
_entity.pdbx_description
1 polymer ?
#
loop_
_entity_poly.entity_id
_entity_poly.type
_entity_poly.pdbx_seq_one_letter_code
_entity_poly.pdbx_strand_id
1 'polypeptide(L)'
;MASSRQQLSQREIDAVMRHYRVGQIKDIKELPEGSVYSPKVVLETERGTLLLKRRARGLDMPALVCFGHEVLLGCMAQGLCVPPLLATHDDANSMVQHDDHIYELFVFIQGERFSPDRPAHAQQLGALLAETHRAMDHIQPTFEPVHETGTVDMSRLLPLQDAASGVPSALVEGMTRVMQYGHELAQANARPPAIVHGDWHPGNMIFRADTLVAVCDFDNTRMGSRERELAQGLRPASRVPPKAGADRFANTRRAIPRTPHRLLEWISPAERAGQPTHHRGADARGHGRRSARLGRARTRRAAPAPPDGCVAQGPVARCASAIPDRLAQRLNPTHIVAV
;
A
#
# COMPACT_ATOMS: atom_id res chain seq x y z
N MET A 1 -23.26 15.69 0.37
CA MET A 1 -23.93 14.50 0.92
C MET A 1 -22.85 13.56 1.45
N ALA A 2 -22.92 13.14 2.71
CA ALA A 2 -21.99 12.12 3.20
C ALA A 2 -22.26 10.81 2.45
N SER A 3 -21.26 10.26 1.77
CA SER A 3 -21.41 8.97 1.10
C SER A 3 -21.69 7.90 2.16
N SER A 4 -22.77 7.14 2.00
CA SER A 4 -23.04 5.97 2.83
C SER A 4 -21.97 4.90 2.63
N ARG A 5 -21.66 4.14 3.69
CA ARG A 5 -20.79 2.97 3.61
C ARG A 5 -21.41 1.95 2.66
N GLN A 6 -20.62 1.49 1.70
CA GLN A 6 -21.04 0.39 0.84
C GLN A 6 -21.09 -0.91 1.63
N GLN A 7 -21.97 -1.81 1.22
CA GLN A 7 -22.15 -3.13 1.84
C GLN A 7 -22.13 -4.21 0.77
N LEU A 8 -21.87 -5.45 1.21
CA LEU A 8 -21.99 -6.65 0.38
C LEU A 8 -23.36 -7.28 0.61
N SER A 9 -24.12 -7.46 -0.46
CA SER A 9 -25.38 -8.20 -0.40
C SER A 9 -25.13 -9.71 -0.34
N GLN A 10 -26.09 -10.46 0.23
CA GLN A 10 -26.00 -11.92 0.28
C GLN A 10 -25.84 -12.54 -1.13
N ARG A 11 -26.53 -11.99 -2.14
CA ARG A 11 -26.44 -12.48 -3.53
C ARG A 11 -25.03 -12.34 -4.10
N GLU A 12 -24.37 -11.21 -3.86
CA GLU A 12 -22.99 -11.00 -4.28
C GLU A 12 -22.04 -11.97 -3.57
N ILE A 13 -22.20 -12.14 -2.25
CA ILE A 13 -21.39 -13.07 -1.47
C ILE A 13 -21.57 -14.49 -2.02
N ASP A 14 -22.80 -14.96 -2.20
CA ASP A 14 -23.08 -16.30 -2.71
C ASP A 14 -22.51 -16.52 -4.11
N ALA A 15 -22.58 -15.51 -4.99
CA ALA A 15 -22.04 -15.59 -6.34
C ALA A 15 -20.51 -15.73 -6.32
N VAL A 16 -19.81 -14.89 -5.54
CA VAL A 16 -18.35 -14.89 -5.44
C VAL A 16 -17.83 -16.14 -4.74
N MET A 17 -18.46 -16.54 -3.63
CA MET A 17 -17.98 -17.64 -2.80
C MET A 17 -18.06 -19.01 -3.49
N ARG A 18 -18.90 -19.17 -4.54
CA ARG A 18 -18.94 -20.38 -5.38
C ARG A 18 -17.62 -20.69 -6.09
N HIS A 19 -16.76 -19.70 -6.28
CA HIS A 19 -15.44 -19.89 -6.89
C HIS A 19 -14.41 -20.44 -5.91
N TYR A 20 -14.71 -20.60 -4.63
CA TYR A 20 -13.75 -21.07 -3.61
C TYR A 20 -14.20 -22.37 -2.94
N ARG A 21 -13.24 -23.25 -2.62
CA ARG A 21 -13.49 -24.50 -1.90
C ARG A 21 -13.36 -24.31 -0.40
N VAL A 22 -14.30 -23.57 0.20
CA VAL A 22 -14.28 -23.19 1.63
C VAL A 22 -15.19 -24.04 2.52
N GLY A 23 -16.00 -24.93 1.91
CA GLY A 23 -17.03 -25.70 2.63
C GLY A 23 -18.25 -24.86 2.97
N GLN A 24 -19.07 -25.32 3.92
CA GLN A 24 -20.26 -24.59 4.35
C GLN A 24 -19.89 -23.27 5.06
N ILE A 25 -20.56 -22.18 4.68
CA ILE A 25 -20.52 -20.91 5.42
C ILE A 25 -21.50 -21.00 6.59
N LYS A 26 -20.99 -20.81 7.80
CA LYS A 26 -21.74 -20.90 9.07
C LYS A 26 -22.24 -19.55 9.55
N ASP A 27 -21.46 -18.50 9.32
CA ASP A 27 -21.74 -17.14 9.79
C ASP A 27 -21.09 -16.10 8.87
N ILE A 28 -21.71 -14.92 8.77
CA ILE A 28 -21.23 -13.79 7.98
C ILE A 28 -21.38 -12.54 8.82
N LYS A 29 -20.27 -11.82 9.04
CA LYS A 29 -20.25 -10.57 9.82
C LYS A 29 -19.66 -9.45 9.00
N GLU A 30 -20.35 -8.32 8.92
CA GLU A 30 -19.79 -7.10 8.35
C GLU A 30 -18.60 -6.63 9.18
N LEU A 31 -17.51 -6.25 8.51
CA LEU A 31 -16.38 -5.60 9.14
C LEU A 31 -16.43 -4.10 8.76
N PRO A 32 -16.95 -3.22 9.64
CA PRO A 32 -17.19 -1.81 9.32
C PRO A 32 -15.90 -0.97 9.30
N GLU A 33 -14.74 -1.60 9.35
CA GLU A 33 -13.44 -0.96 9.51
C GLU A 33 -12.80 -0.63 8.16
N GLY A 34 -12.03 0.45 8.11
CA GLY A 34 -11.37 0.92 6.89
C GLY A 34 -12.30 1.69 5.95
N SER A 35 -11.91 1.74 4.67
CA SER A 35 -12.60 2.51 3.63
C SER A 35 -14.09 2.20 3.55
N VAL A 36 -14.91 3.23 3.48
CA VAL A 36 -16.36 3.13 3.25
C VAL A 36 -16.71 2.63 1.84
N TYR A 37 -15.73 2.60 0.94
CA TYR A 37 -15.89 2.19 -0.46
C TYR A 37 -15.38 0.77 -0.76
N SER A 38 -14.68 0.14 0.20
CA SER A 38 -14.16 -1.23 0.07
C SER A 38 -14.84 -2.12 1.12
N PRO A 39 -16.09 -2.56 0.91
CA PRO A 39 -16.79 -3.35 1.92
C PRO A 39 -16.10 -4.69 2.16
N LYS A 40 -16.13 -5.11 3.43
CA LYS A 40 -15.45 -6.31 3.93
C LYS A 40 -16.43 -7.11 4.79
N VAL A 41 -16.45 -8.43 4.61
CA VAL A 41 -17.18 -9.35 5.51
C VAL A 41 -16.24 -10.45 5.98
N VAL A 42 -16.37 -10.81 7.26
CA VAL A 42 -15.72 -11.97 7.85
C VAL A 42 -16.68 -13.15 7.74
N LEU A 43 -16.21 -14.25 7.14
CA LEU A 43 -16.95 -15.48 6.95
C LEU A 43 -16.40 -16.56 7.86
N GLU A 44 -17.24 -17.15 8.70
CA GLU A 44 -16.90 -18.40 9.39
C GLU A 44 -17.28 -19.57 8.50
N THR A 45 -16.31 -20.40 8.13
CA THR A 45 -16.53 -21.55 7.24
C THR A 45 -16.09 -22.85 7.91
N GLU A 46 -16.39 -23.99 7.28
CA GLU A 46 -15.83 -25.28 7.71
C GLU A 46 -14.31 -25.36 7.63
N ARG A 47 -13.68 -24.50 6.81
CA ARG A 47 -12.23 -24.50 6.58
C ARG A 47 -11.51 -23.33 7.24
N GLY A 48 -12.19 -22.62 8.15
CA GLY A 48 -11.63 -21.53 8.93
C GLY A 48 -12.31 -20.18 8.67
N THR A 49 -11.79 -19.15 9.32
CA THR A 49 -12.30 -17.78 9.24
C THR A 49 -11.63 -17.05 8.09
N LEU A 50 -12.43 -16.46 7.20
CA LEU A 50 -11.98 -15.80 5.98
C LEU A 50 -12.46 -14.35 5.92
N LEU A 51 -11.77 -13.53 5.16
CA LEU A 51 -12.14 -12.14 4.89
C LEU A 51 -12.41 -12.00 3.39
N LEU A 52 -13.67 -11.76 3.04
CA LEU A 52 -14.04 -11.36 1.68
C LEU A 52 -14.02 -9.83 1.60
N LYS A 53 -13.30 -9.31 0.62
CA LYS A 53 -13.16 -7.88 0.36
C LYS A 53 -13.59 -7.57 -1.07
N ARG A 54 -14.36 -6.50 -1.26
CA ARG A 54 -14.59 -5.90 -2.58
C ARG A 54 -13.68 -4.68 -2.73
N ARG A 55 -13.00 -4.58 -3.86
CA ARG A 55 -12.16 -3.43 -4.22
C ARG A 55 -13.02 -2.18 -4.37
N ALA A 56 -12.52 -1.05 -3.90
CA ALA A 56 -13.15 0.24 -4.18
C ALA A 56 -13.08 0.56 -5.67
N ARG A 57 -14.10 1.26 -6.17
CA ARG A 57 -14.12 1.77 -7.54
C ARG A 57 -12.89 2.64 -7.83
N GLY A 58 -12.25 2.41 -8.97
CA GLY A 58 -11.01 3.07 -9.38
C GLY A 58 -9.73 2.37 -8.88
N LEU A 59 -9.86 1.44 -7.93
CA LEU A 59 -8.81 0.52 -7.48
C LEU A 59 -9.13 -0.94 -7.84
N ASP A 60 -10.19 -1.14 -8.62
CA ASP A 60 -10.74 -2.41 -9.11
C ASP A 60 -10.44 -2.66 -10.59
N MET A 61 -9.36 -2.06 -11.10
CA MET A 61 -8.85 -2.36 -12.44
C MET A 61 -8.02 -3.65 -12.38
N PRO A 62 -8.32 -4.68 -13.21
CA PRO A 62 -7.70 -5.99 -13.02
C PRO A 62 -6.17 -5.98 -13.04
N ALA A 63 -5.54 -5.27 -14.00
CA ALA A 63 -4.08 -5.19 -14.06
C ALA A 63 -3.45 -4.58 -12.78
N LEU A 64 -4.13 -3.61 -12.16
CA LEU A 64 -3.66 -2.99 -10.92
C LEU A 64 -3.77 -3.96 -9.74
N VAL A 65 -4.88 -4.70 -9.66
CA VAL A 65 -5.07 -5.72 -8.64
C VAL A 65 -4.06 -6.85 -8.82
N CYS A 66 -3.83 -7.31 -10.05
CA CYS A 66 -2.82 -8.32 -10.36
C CYS A 66 -1.42 -7.90 -9.90
N PHE A 67 -1.01 -6.66 -10.20
CA PHE A 67 0.26 -6.11 -9.72
C PHE A 67 0.35 -6.12 -8.18
N GLY A 68 -0.70 -5.65 -7.49
CA GLY A 68 -0.75 -5.68 -6.02
C GLY A 68 -0.67 -7.11 -5.46
N HIS A 69 -1.31 -8.08 -6.12
CA HIS A 69 -1.25 -9.49 -5.74
C HIS A 69 0.15 -10.07 -5.92
N GLU A 70 0.82 -9.81 -7.04
CA GLU A 70 2.21 -10.26 -7.24
C GLU A 70 3.14 -9.74 -6.14
N VAL A 71 2.96 -8.48 -5.74
CA VAL A 71 3.73 -7.90 -4.65
C VAL A 71 3.38 -8.55 -3.31
N LEU A 72 2.09 -8.70 -2.98
CA LEU A 72 1.65 -9.37 -1.75
C LEU A 72 2.21 -10.80 -1.63
N LEU A 73 2.07 -11.57 -2.70
CA LEU A 73 2.48 -12.98 -2.75
C LEU A 73 4.01 -13.11 -2.77
N GLY A 74 4.70 -12.21 -3.46
CA GLY A 74 6.16 -12.10 -3.42
C GLY A 74 6.66 -11.78 -2.01
N CYS A 75 6.04 -10.81 -1.32
CA CYS A 75 6.31 -10.50 0.07
C CYS A 75 6.13 -11.73 0.97
N MET A 76 5.03 -12.47 0.80
CA MET A 76 4.80 -13.70 1.56
C MET A 76 5.88 -14.76 1.29
N ALA A 77 6.30 -14.92 0.03
CA ALA A 77 7.36 -15.86 -0.35
C ALA A 77 8.73 -15.47 0.23
N GLN A 78 8.96 -14.19 0.51
CA GLN A 78 10.12 -13.70 1.25
C GLN A 78 9.99 -13.83 2.78
N GLY A 79 8.89 -14.41 3.28
CA GLY A 79 8.67 -14.65 4.70
C GLY A 79 8.02 -13.49 5.46
N LEU A 80 7.52 -12.45 4.78
CA LEU A 80 6.77 -11.40 5.46
C LEU A 80 5.41 -11.91 5.93
N CYS A 81 5.05 -11.49 7.14
CA CYS A 81 3.74 -11.72 7.71
C CYS A 81 2.70 -10.85 6.99
N VAL A 82 2.08 -11.39 5.95
CA VAL A 82 0.96 -10.78 5.22
C VAL A 82 -0.25 -11.72 5.21
N PRO A 83 -1.50 -11.23 5.08
CA PRO A 83 -2.67 -12.08 4.97
C PRO A 83 -2.57 -13.02 3.75
N PRO A 84 -2.66 -14.35 3.95
CA PRO A 84 -2.70 -15.30 2.84
C PRO A 84 -3.90 -15.04 1.93
N LEU A 85 -3.64 -14.89 0.64
CA LEU A 85 -4.65 -14.71 -0.42
C LEU A 85 -5.03 -16.08 -1.00
N LEU A 86 -6.33 -16.39 -1.02
CA LEU A 86 -6.86 -17.65 -1.53
C LEU A 86 -7.04 -17.61 -3.04
N ALA A 87 -6.73 -18.73 -3.69
CA ALA A 87 -6.96 -18.93 -5.11
C ALA A 87 -8.39 -19.45 -5.36
N THR A 88 -8.98 -19.10 -6.50
CA THR A 88 -10.19 -19.75 -6.99
C THR A 88 -9.91 -21.20 -7.37
N HIS A 89 -10.90 -22.08 -7.23
CA HIS A 89 -10.69 -23.51 -7.41
C HIS A 89 -10.79 -24.00 -8.87
N ASP A 90 -11.32 -23.16 -9.75
CA ASP A 90 -11.56 -23.42 -11.17
C ASP A 90 -10.29 -23.20 -12.00
N ASP A 91 -9.61 -22.07 -11.79
CA ASP A 91 -8.44 -21.67 -12.58
C ASP A 91 -7.25 -21.12 -11.76
N ALA A 92 -7.30 -21.26 -10.43
CA ALA A 92 -6.27 -20.76 -9.51
C ALA A 92 -6.02 -19.25 -9.62
N ASN A 93 -7.04 -18.48 -10.02
CA ASN A 93 -6.96 -17.03 -10.07
C ASN A 93 -6.97 -16.45 -8.65
N SER A 94 -6.29 -15.32 -8.48
CA SER A 94 -6.13 -14.64 -7.19
C SER A 94 -7.30 -13.71 -6.82
N MET A 95 -8.29 -13.58 -7.70
CA MET A 95 -9.45 -12.71 -7.54
C MET A 95 -10.67 -13.28 -8.28
N VAL A 96 -11.86 -12.81 -7.92
CA VAL A 96 -13.10 -13.03 -8.68
C VAL A 96 -13.57 -11.70 -9.26
N GLN A 97 -13.87 -11.69 -10.57
CA GLN A 97 -14.56 -10.58 -11.24
C GLN A 97 -16.04 -10.93 -11.36
N HIS A 98 -16.91 -10.11 -10.76
CA HIS A 98 -18.37 -10.31 -10.77
C HIS A 98 -19.09 -8.95 -10.76
N ASP A 99 -20.08 -8.77 -11.64
CA ASP A 99 -20.87 -7.54 -11.77
C ASP A 99 -20.03 -6.24 -11.78
N ASP A 100 -19.01 -6.22 -12.65
CA ASP A 100 -18.02 -5.15 -12.79
C ASP A 100 -17.18 -4.85 -11.54
N HIS A 101 -17.22 -5.70 -10.52
CA HIS A 101 -16.43 -5.56 -9.31
C HIS A 101 -15.36 -6.64 -9.20
N ILE A 102 -14.28 -6.31 -8.49
CA ILE A 102 -13.24 -7.27 -8.13
C ILE A 102 -13.34 -7.61 -6.65
N TYR A 103 -13.27 -8.91 -6.38
CA TYR A 103 -13.33 -9.49 -5.04
C TYR A 103 -12.09 -10.30 -4.75
N GLU A 104 -11.59 -10.15 -3.53
CA GLU A 104 -10.41 -10.83 -3.00
C GLU A 104 -10.82 -11.61 -1.75
N LEU A 105 -10.32 -12.84 -1.61
CA LEU A 105 -10.59 -13.67 -0.43
C LEU A 105 -9.28 -13.96 0.31
N PHE A 106 -9.20 -13.54 1.57
CA PHE A 106 -8.04 -13.74 2.42
C PHE A 106 -8.36 -14.67 3.57
N VAL A 107 -7.34 -15.31 4.14
CA VAL A 107 -7.43 -15.83 5.51
C VAL A 107 -7.59 -14.64 6.45
N PHE A 108 -8.58 -14.70 7.34
CA PHE A 108 -8.77 -13.65 8.34
C PHE A 108 -7.75 -13.79 9.45
N ILE A 109 -6.94 -12.74 9.66
CA ILE A 109 -5.93 -12.72 10.70
C ILE A 109 -6.55 -12.14 11.98
N GLN A 110 -6.73 -13.01 12.99
CA GLN A 110 -7.13 -12.56 14.32
C GLN A 110 -5.98 -11.85 15.03
N GLY A 111 -6.29 -10.69 15.58
CA GLY A 111 -5.38 -9.90 16.41
C GLY A 111 -5.94 -8.54 16.79
N GLU A 112 -5.11 -7.76 17.44
CA GLU A 112 -5.37 -6.43 17.95
C GLU A 112 -4.85 -5.37 16.98
N ARG A 113 -5.45 -4.19 17.01
CA ARG A 113 -4.95 -3.04 16.27
C ARG A 113 -3.73 -2.44 16.96
N PHE A 114 -3.01 -1.59 16.24
CA PHE A 114 -1.99 -0.74 16.82
C PHE A 114 -2.53 0.03 18.03
N SER A 115 -1.79 -0.02 19.15
CA SER A 115 -2.07 0.78 20.34
C SER A 115 -0.97 1.82 20.55
N PRO A 116 -1.28 3.13 20.60
CA PRO A 116 -0.28 4.16 20.89
C PRO A 116 0.27 4.08 22.32
N ASP A 117 -0.46 3.43 23.23
CA ASP A 117 -0.05 3.26 24.63
C ASP A 117 0.95 2.11 24.82
N ARG A 118 1.27 1.36 23.76
CA ARG A 118 2.26 0.28 23.76
C ARG A 118 3.48 0.68 22.91
N PRO A 119 4.58 1.17 23.52
CA PRO A 119 5.77 1.58 22.77
C PRO A 119 6.35 0.50 21.86
N ALA A 120 6.23 -0.78 22.25
CA ALA A 120 6.67 -1.91 21.45
C ALA A 120 6.03 -1.96 20.06
N HIS A 121 4.76 -1.56 19.93
CA HIS A 121 4.08 -1.51 18.64
C HIS A 121 4.73 -0.49 17.70
N ALA A 122 5.07 0.70 18.22
CA ALA A 122 5.68 1.77 17.43
C ALA A 122 7.12 1.45 17.01
N GLN A 123 7.90 0.81 17.90
CA GLN A 123 9.30 0.44 17.63
C GLN A 123 9.43 -0.55 16.47
N GLN A 124 8.45 -1.44 16.28
CA GLN A 124 8.47 -2.43 15.21
C GLN A 124 8.17 -1.85 13.82
N LEU A 125 7.44 -0.73 13.73
CA LEU A 125 6.99 -0.19 12.43
C LEU A 125 8.13 0.23 11.51
N GLY A 126 9.21 0.81 12.08
CA GLY A 126 10.36 1.25 11.28
C GLY A 126 11.19 0.07 10.76
N ALA A 127 11.52 -0.87 11.64
CA ALA A 127 12.27 -2.08 11.25
C ALA A 127 11.49 -2.91 10.22
N LEU A 128 10.18 -3.06 10.42
CA LEU A 128 9.33 -3.80 9.51
C LEU A 128 9.15 -3.11 8.15
N LEU A 129 9.13 -1.78 8.11
CA LEU A 129 9.12 -1.05 6.84
C LEU A 129 10.39 -1.36 6.03
N ALA A 130 11.55 -1.35 6.69
CA ALA A 130 12.82 -1.71 6.07
C ALA A 130 12.81 -3.16 5.55
N GLU A 131 12.28 -4.10 6.33
CA GLU A 131 12.11 -5.50 5.93
C GLU A 131 11.15 -5.65 4.75
N THR A 132 10.05 -4.89 4.78
CA THR A 132 9.06 -4.85 3.69
C THR A 132 9.70 -4.38 2.39
N HIS A 133 10.46 -3.28 2.44
CA HIS A 133 11.20 -2.76 1.30
C HIS A 133 12.22 -3.75 0.75
N ARG A 134 12.99 -4.41 1.62
CA ARG A 134 13.96 -5.44 1.19
C ARG A 134 13.29 -6.63 0.53
N ALA A 135 12.16 -7.10 1.06
CA ALA A 135 11.42 -8.18 0.42
C ALA A 135 10.91 -7.76 -0.97
N MET A 136 10.39 -6.53 -1.08
CA MET A 136 9.88 -5.97 -2.33
C MET A 136 10.99 -5.79 -3.38
N ASP A 137 12.25 -5.56 -2.99
CA ASP A 137 13.39 -5.48 -3.92
C ASP A 137 13.66 -6.79 -4.68
N HIS A 138 13.17 -7.92 -4.16
CA HIS A 138 13.29 -9.23 -4.80
C HIS A 138 12.12 -9.58 -5.74
N ILE A 139 11.11 -8.72 -5.83
CA ILE A 139 9.89 -8.98 -6.59
C ILE A 139 10.05 -8.42 -8.00
N GLN A 140 9.83 -9.28 -9.00
CA GLN A 140 9.80 -8.90 -10.41
C GLN A 140 8.36 -9.02 -10.91
N PRO A 141 7.55 -7.95 -10.79
CA PRO A 141 6.17 -7.96 -11.22
C PRO A 141 6.07 -8.14 -12.74
N THR A 142 5.08 -8.90 -13.18
CA THR A 142 4.75 -9.07 -14.61
C THR A 142 3.70 -8.07 -15.08
N PHE A 143 2.90 -7.54 -14.15
CA PHE A 143 1.93 -6.48 -14.43
C PHE A 143 2.55 -5.09 -14.25
N GLU A 144 2.21 -4.17 -15.15
CA GLU A 144 2.74 -2.80 -15.12
C GLU A 144 2.29 -2.07 -13.85
N PRO A 145 3.22 -1.53 -13.05
CA PRO A 145 2.88 -0.79 -11.85
C PRO A 145 2.29 0.59 -12.16
N VAL A 146 1.40 1.04 -11.27
CA VAL A 146 1.14 2.49 -11.16
C VAL A 146 2.38 3.17 -10.64
N HIS A 147 2.70 4.33 -11.21
CA HIS A 147 3.76 5.18 -10.72
C HIS A 147 3.17 6.34 -9.91
N GLU A 148 3.70 6.52 -8.70
CA GLU A 148 3.43 7.70 -7.90
C GLU A 148 3.88 8.95 -8.66
N THR A 149 3.03 9.97 -8.68
CA THR A 149 3.42 11.27 -9.19
C THR A 149 4.47 11.86 -8.25
N GLY A 150 5.67 12.11 -8.77
CA GLY A 150 6.76 12.77 -8.01
C GLY A 150 6.46 14.22 -7.62
N THR A 151 5.29 14.74 -7.98
CA THR A 151 4.80 16.07 -7.68
C THR A 151 3.77 16.03 -6.55
N VAL A 152 3.82 17.02 -5.65
CA VAL A 152 2.70 17.28 -4.74
C VAL A 152 1.54 17.81 -5.58
N ASP A 153 0.40 17.13 -5.52
CA ASP A 153 -0.80 17.52 -6.26
C ASP A 153 -1.43 18.78 -5.66
N MET A 154 -1.05 19.93 -6.21
CA MET A 154 -1.55 21.24 -5.79
C MET A 154 -3.04 21.44 -6.11
N SER A 155 -3.62 20.63 -7.01
CA SER A 155 -5.04 20.75 -7.37
C SER A 155 -5.96 20.44 -6.19
N ARG A 156 -5.45 19.71 -5.18
CA ARG A 156 -6.15 19.45 -3.91
C ARG A 156 -6.47 20.69 -3.09
N LEU A 157 -5.82 21.82 -3.38
CA LEU A 157 -6.12 23.11 -2.75
C LEU A 157 -7.24 23.88 -3.46
N LEU A 158 -7.58 23.54 -4.71
CA LEU A 158 -8.59 24.25 -5.50
C LEU A 158 -9.94 24.36 -4.76
N PRO A 159 -10.47 23.30 -4.12
CA PRO A 159 -11.74 23.40 -3.39
C PRO A 159 -11.67 24.33 -2.18
N LEU A 160 -10.48 24.52 -1.59
CA LEU A 160 -10.28 25.39 -0.42
C LEU A 160 -10.10 26.86 -0.82
N GLN A 161 -9.78 27.12 -2.09
CA GLN A 161 -9.66 28.47 -2.64
C GLN A 161 -11.02 29.09 -2.98
N ASP A 162 -12.07 28.27 -3.06
CA ASP A 162 -13.44 28.76 -3.24
C ASP A 162 -13.88 29.54 -1.98
N ALA A 163 -14.37 30.77 -2.18
CA ALA A 163 -14.91 31.60 -1.11
C ALA A 163 -16.09 30.91 -0.38
N ALA A 164 -16.83 30.04 -1.08
CA ALA A 164 -17.91 29.25 -0.51
C ALA A 164 -17.44 28.15 0.46
N SER A 165 -16.14 27.84 0.49
CA SER A 165 -15.56 26.85 1.41
C SER A 165 -15.60 27.29 2.88
N GLY A 166 -15.70 28.61 3.14
CA GLY A 166 -15.63 29.19 4.48
C GLY A 166 -14.25 29.05 5.15
N VAL A 167 -13.22 28.60 4.42
CA VAL A 167 -11.85 28.44 4.92
C VAL A 167 -11.15 29.80 4.90
N PRO A 168 -10.52 30.25 6.01
CA PRO A 168 -9.81 31.52 6.03
C PRO A 168 -8.68 31.57 5.00
N SER A 169 -8.58 32.66 4.23
CA SER A 169 -7.57 32.82 3.17
C SER A 169 -6.14 32.63 3.69
N ALA A 170 -5.82 33.15 4.88
CA ALA A 170 -4.53 32.98 5.52
C ALA A 170 -4.15 31.51 5.77
N LEU A 171 -5.13 30.64 6.03
CA LEU A 171 -4.91 29.20 6.17
C LEU A 171 -4.61 28.56 4.82
N VAL A 172 -5.36 28.92 3.77
CA VAL A 172 -5.14 28.44 2.40
C VAL A 172 -3.75 28.84 1.90
N GLU A 173 -3.33 30.09 2.15
CA GLU A 173 -1.99 30.58 1.84
C GLU A 173 -0.90 29.82 2.62
N GLY A 174 -1.13 29.56 3.91
CA GLY A 174 -0.25 28.73 4.73
C GLY A 174 -0.09 27.32 4.17
N MET A 175 -1.19 26.64 3.85
CA MET A 175 -1.20 25.31 3.25
C MET A 175 -0.50 25.30 1.89
N THR A 176 -0.74 26.31 1.06
CA THR A 176 -0.09 26.48 -0.24
C THR A 176 1.43 26.54 -0.09
N ARG A 177 1.93 27.37 0.83
CA ARG A 177 3.38 27.47 1.11
C ARG A 177 3.97 26.16 1.60
N VAL A 178 3.28 25.46 2.51
CA VAL A 178 3.74 24.15 3.01
C VAL A 178 3.79 23.10 1.90
N MET A 179 2.78 23.06 1.03
CA MET A 179 2.75 22.12 -0.10
C MET A 179 3.81 22.44 -1.16
N GLN A 180 4.05 23.73 -1.46
CA GLN A 180 5.14 24.16 -2.34
C GLN A 180 6.51 23.78 -1.78
N TYR A 181 6.75 24.09 -0.50
CA TYR A 181 8.01 23.70 0.16
C TYR A 181 8.19 22.17 0.18
N GLY A 182 7.12 21.42 0.46
CA GLY A 182 7.14 19.96 0.39
C GLY A 182 7.44 19.44 -1.01
N HIS A 183 6.93 20.11 -2.05
CA HIS A 183 7.22 19.80 -3.45
C HIS A 183 8.70 20.03 -3.79
N GLU A 184 9.25 21.18 -3.42
CA GLU A 184 10.66 21.52 -3.63
C GLU A 184 11.59 20.53 -2.92
N LEU A 185 11.28 20.19 -1.65
CA LEU A 185 12.03 19.18 -0.91
C LEU A 185 11.96 17.80 -1.56
N ALA A 186 10.80 17.38 -2.03
CA ALA A 186 10.63 16.10 -2.71
C ALA A 186 11.44 16.04 -4.01
N GLN A 187 11.47 17.12 -4.79
CA GLN A 187 12.29 17.22 -5.99
C GLN A 187 13.79 17.21 -5.66
N ALA A 188 14.22 17.98 -4.67
CA ALA A 188 15.63 18.08 -4.28
C ALA A 188 16.19 16.77 -3.72
N ASN A 189 15.33 15.91 -3.15
CA ASN A 189 15.70 14.63 -2.54
C ASN A 189 15.18 13.42 -3.34
N ALA A 190 14.78 13.63 -4.60
CA ALA A 190 14.23 12.57 -5.44
C ALA A 190 15.22 11.41 -5.60
N ARG A 191 14.74 10.20 -5.32
CA ARG A 191 15.44 8.94 -5.58
C ARG A 191 14.74 8.16 -6.68
N PRO A 192 15.42 7.19 -7.34
CA PRO A 192 14.74 6.26 -8.23
C PRO A 192 13.55 5.61 -7.51
N PRO A 193 12.37 5.56 -8.14
CA PRO A 193 11.20 4.94 -7.53
C PRO A 193 11.45 3.44 -7.31
N ALA A 194 10.86 2.90 -6.25
CA ALA A 194 10.87 1.47 -5.93
C ALA A 194 9.45 1.02 -5.61
N ILE A 195 9.23 -0.30 -5.55
CA ILE A 195 7.96 -0.83 -5.05
C ILE A 195 7.81 -0.40 -3.58
N VAL A 196 6.65 0.19 -3.28
CA VAL A 196 6.23 0.65 -1.96
C VAL A 196 4.85 0.08 -1.64
N HIS A 197 4.53 -0.10 -0.36
CA HIS A 197 3.19 -0.52 0.07
C HIS A 197 2.13 0.52 -0.31
N GLY A 198 2.50 1.80 -0.32
CA GLY A 198 1.69 2.93 -0.77
C GLY A 198 0.61 3.38 0.21
N ASP A 199 0.50 2.72 1.36
CA ASP A 199 -0.39 3.11 2.46
C ASP A 199 0.13 2.65 3.83
N TRP A 200 1.41 2.89 4.07
CA TRP A 200 2.06 2.44 5.30
C TRP A 200 1.60 3.24 6.52
N HIS A 201 0.68 2.69 7.32
CA HIS A 201 0.26 3.30 8.58
C HIS A 201 -0.20 2.24 9.59
N PRO A 202 -0.27 2.57 10.90
CA PRO A 202 -0.54 1.56 11.94
C PRO A 202 -1.94 0.91 11.87
N GLY A 203 -2.87 1.49 11.13
CA GLY A 203 -4.20 0.89 10.92
C GLY A 203 -4.14 -0.36 10.04
N ASN A 204 -3.08 -0.49 9.25
CA ASN A 204 -2.80 -1.64 8.39
C ASN A 204 -1.95 -2.71 9.09
N MET A 205 -1.76 -2.60 10.40
CA MET A 205 -0.93 -3.52 11.19
C MET A 205 -1.82 -4.29 12.17
N ILE A 206 -1.61 -5.60 12.23
CA ILE A 206 -2.29 -6.48 13.19
C ILE A 206 -1.25 -7.04 14.15
N PHE A 207 -1.56 -6.99 15.44
CA PHE A 207 -0.71 -7.43 16.54
C PHE A 207 -1.35 -8.57 17.33
N ARG A 208 -0.54 -9.38 18.01
CA ARG A 208 -0.97 -10.22 19.12
C ARG A 208 -0.08 -9.87 20.31
N ALA A 209 -0.67 -9.30 21.36
CA ALA A 209 0.08 -8.60 22.40
C ALA A 209 1.06 -7.61 21.74
N ASP A 210 2.35 -7.71 22.02
CA ASP A 210 3.38 -6.84 21.45
C ASP A 210 4.03 -7.40 20.17
N THR A 211 3.53 -8.50 19.59
CA THR A 211 4.11 -9.08 18.36
C THR A 211 3.29 -8.70 17.14
N LEU A 212 3.92 -8.12 16.11
CA LEU A 212 3.26 -7.90 14.82
C LEU A 212 3.04 -9.24 14.09
N VAL A 213 1.80 -9.51 13.69
CA VAL A 213 1.40 -10.77 13.04
C VAL A 213 0.89 -10.61 11.61
N ALA A 214 0.58 -9.38 11.16
CA ALA A 214 0.30 -9.12 9.75
C ALA A 214 0.46 -7.65 9.36
N VAL A 215 0.99 -7.43 8.15
CA VAL A 215 0.87 -6.19 7.37
C VAL A 215 -0.24 -6.37 6.34
N CYS A 216 -1.24 -5.50 6.35
CA CYS A 216 -2.46 -5.62 5.55
C CYS A 216 -2.61 -4.48 4.53
N ASP A 217 -3.52 -4.68 3.58
CA ASP A 217 -4.04 -3.64 2.68
C ASP A 217 -3.03 -3.11 1.64
N PHE A 218 -2.60 -4.02 0.77
CA PHE A 218 -1.69 -3.74 -0.36
C PHE A 218 -2.39 -3.05 -1.55
N ASP A 219 -3.60 -2.52 -1.37
CA ASP A 219 -4.42 -1.94 -2.45
C ASP A 219 -3.77 -0.79 -3.18
N ASN A 220 -2.94 -0.07 -2.46
CA ASN A 220 -2.27 1.14 -2.88
C ASN A 220 -0.82 0.90 -3.33
N THR A 221 -0.39 -0.37 -3.41
CA THR A 221 0.96 -0.75 -3.86
C THR A 221 1.24 -0.13 -5.22
N ARG A 222 2.45 0.41 -5.38
CA ARG A 222 2.87 1.15 -6.58
C ARG A 222 4.38 1.32 -6.62
N MET A 223 4.89 1.86 -7.72
CA MET A 223 6.24 2.43 -7.78
C MET A 223 6.20 3.83 -7.16
N GLY A 224 7.01 4.09 -6.13
CA GLY A 224 6.99 5.37 -5.41
C GLY A 224 8.23 5.66 -4.58
N SER A 225 8.17 6.74 -3.80
CA SER A 225 9.28 7.16 -2.93
C SER A 225 9.20 6.46 -1.56
N ARG A 226 10.28 5.74 -1.21
CA ARG A 226 10.45 5.13 0.12
C ARG A 226 10.52 6.17 1.23
N GLU A 227 11.11 7.33 0.95
CA GLU A 227 11.19 8.45 1.90
C GLU A 227 9.81 8.99 2.23
N ARG A 228 8.94 9.10 1.21
CA ARG A 228 7.55 9.52 1.39
C ARG A 228 6.76 8.48 2.18
N GLU A 229 6.97 7.19 1.90
CA GLU A 229 6.33 6.11 2.65
C GLU A 229 6.75 6.09 4.12
N LEU A 230 8.06 6.25 4.40
CA LEU A 230 8.57 6.42 5.76
C LEU A 230 7.93 7.63 6.45
N ALA A 231 7.87 8.78 5.78
CA ALA A 231 7.23 9.98 6.33
C ALA A 231 5.75 9.75 6.63
N GLN A 232 5.03 9.00 5.79
CA GLN A 232 3.64 8.59 6.02
C GLN A 232 3.50 7.70 7.27
N GLY A 233 4.41 6.74 7.45
CA GLY A 233 4.47 5.85 8.61
C GLY A 233 4.71 6.55 9.94
N LEU A 234 5.47 7.65 9.92
CA LEU A 234 5.81 8.43 11.12
C LEU A 234 4.72 9.43 11.55
N ARG A 235 3.71 9.70 10.69
CA ARG A 235 2.64 10.68 11.00
C ARG A 235 1.90 10.43 12.33
N PRO A 236 1.54 9.20 12.71
CA PRO A 236 0.86 8.93 13.98
C PRO A 236 1.68 9.36 15.19
N ALA A 237 3.00 9.13 15.18
CA ALA A 237 3.90 9.57 16.25
C ALA A 237 3.99 11.10 16.34
N SER A 238 3.85 11.80 15.21
CA SER A 238 3.83 13.28 15.17
C SER A 238 2.54 13.93 15.66
N ARG A 239 1.48 13.14 15.92
CA ARG A 239 0.17 13.64 16.38
C ARG A 239 -0.05 13.57 17.89
N VAL A 240 0.93 13.08 18.66
CA VAL A 240 0.89 13.15 20.12
C VAL A 240 1.09 14.61 20.53
N PRO A 241 0.08 15.28 21.13
CA PRO A 241 0.27 16.66 21.57
C PRO A 241 1.37 16.70 22.64
N PRO A 242 2.26 17.70 22.64
CA PRO A 242 3.18 17.89 23.74
C PRO A 242 2.38 18.04 25.03
N LYS A 243 2.83 17.37 26.11
CA LYS A 243 2.22 17.49 27.43
C LYS A 243 2.05 18.97 27.79
N ALA A 244 0.87 19.35 28.28
CA ALA A 244 0.58 20.72 28.69
C ALA A 244 1.65 21.24 29.66
N GLY A 245 2.31 22.35 29.32
CA GLY A 245 3.38 22.96 30.12
C GLY A 245 4.68 23.26 29.35
N ALA A 246 4.83 22.78 28.11
CA ALA A 246 5.96 23.17 27.26
C ALA A 246 5.62 24.47 26.50
N ASP A 247 6.27 25.56 26.91
CA ASP A 247 6.07 26.93 26.45
C ASP A 247 6.14 27.09 24.91
N ARG A 248 5.14 27.76 24.32
CA ARG A 248 4.82 27.68 22.87
C ARG A 248 5.76 28.44 21.93
N PHE A 249 6.60 29.36 22.40
CA PHE A 249 7.43 30.17 21.50
C PHE A 249 8.83 30.56 22.03
N ALA A 250 9.23 30.14 23.24
CA ALA A 250 10.58 30.41 23.76
C ALA A 250 11.64 29.40 23.26
N ASN A 251 11.22 28.22 22.82
CA ASN A 251 12.15 27.14 22.41
C ASN A 251 12.35 26.99 20.90
N THR A 252 11.68 27.77 20.04
CA THR A 252 11.88 27.70 18.58
C THR A 252 13.22 28.27 18.09
N ARG A 253 14.04 28.88 18.98
CA ARG A 253 15.46 29.18 18.70
C ARG A 253 16.46 28.27 19.40
N ARG A 254 16.03 27.38 20.30
CA ARG A 254 16.91 26.43 21.03
C ARG A 254 16.50 24.96 20.96
N ALA A 255 15.41 24.63 20.28
CA ALA A 255 14.90 23.27 20.12
C ALA A 255 14.45 22.97 18.68
N ILE A 256 15.08 23.61 17.69
CA ILE A 256 15.38 22.88 16.45
C ILE A 256 16.70 22.16 16.74
N PRO A 257 16.70 20.89 17.17
CA PRO A 257 17.93 20.12 17.04
C PRO A 257 18.28 20.13 15.56
N ARG A 258 19.42 20.72 15.21
CA ARG A 258 20.02 20.75 13.86
C ARG A 258 20.46 19.36 13.39
N THR A 259 19.78 18.33 13.87
CA THR A 259 20.30 16.98 13.93
C THR A 259 19.11 16.01 13.92
N PRO A 260 18.90 15.27 12.81
CA PRO A 260 17.85 14.25 12.65
C PRO A 260 17.90 13.08 13.64
N HIS A 261 18.70 13.16 14.71
CA HIS A 261 19.28 11.99 15.36
C HIS A 261 18.36 11.33 16.40
N ARG A 262 17.35 12.01 16.96
CA ARG A 262 16.39 11.37 17.90
C ARG A 262 15.25 10.61 17.22
N LEU A 263 14.84 11.00 16.01
CA LEU A 263 13.93 10.20 15.18
C LEU A 263 14.62 8.93 14.64
N LEU A 264 15.93 9.01 14.44
CA LEU A 264 16.76 7.88 14.02
C LEU A 264 17.08 6.91 15.17
N GLU A 265 16.89 7.27 16.44
CA GLU A 265 17.01 6.31 17.57
C GLU A 265 15.86 5.29 17.61
N TRP A 266 14.75 5.59 16.92
CA TRP A 266 13.54 4.74 16.86
C TRP A 266 13.46 3.88 15.60
N ILE A 267 14.40 4.08 14.68
CA ILE A 267 14.59 3.30 13.47
C ILE A 267 15.83 2.42 13.71
N SER A 268 15.68 1.11 13.54
CA SER A 268 16.78 0.15 13.68
C SER A 268 18.03 0.60 12.88
N PRO A 269 19.26 0.42 13.39
CA PRO A 269 20.51 0.73 12.69
C PRO A 269 20.61 0.14 11.26
N ALA A 270 19.80 -0.86 10.92
CA ALA A 270 19.77 -1.53 9.63
C ALA A 270 19.47 -0.59 8.44
N GLU A 271 18.69 0.48 8.61
CA GLU A 271 18.44 1.46 7.53
C GLU A 271 19.60 2.44 7.34
N ARG A 272 20.47 2.62 8.35
CA ARG A 272 21.64 3.51 8.24
C ARG A 272 22.78 2.88 7.46
N ALA A 273 22.90 1.55 7.47
CA ALA A 273 24.02 0.81 6.88
C ALA A 273 23.95 0.64 5.34
N GLY A 274 22.81 0.95 4.72
CA GLY A 274 22.62 0.86 3.26
C GLY A 274 23.04 2.11 2.47
N GLN A 275 23.66 3.12 3.10
CA GLN A 275 24.12 4.32 2.41
C GLN A 275 25.58 4.17 1.97
N PRO A 276 25.91 4.19 0.67
CA PRO A 276 27.29 4.33 0.24
C PRO A 276 27.80 5.71 0.67
N THR A 277 28.81 5.72 1.54
CA THR A 277 29.58 6.90 1.88
C THR A 277 30.44 7.31 0.68
N HIS A 278 29.96 8.24 -0.14
CA HIS A 278 30.81 8.90 -1.13
C HIS A 278 31.76 9.86 -0.42
N HIS A 279 32.95 9.36 -0.10
CA HIS A 279 34.11 10.19 0.15
C HIS A 279 34.43 11.01 -1.11
N ARG A 280 34.55 12.32 -0.90
CA ARG A 280 35.16 13.26 -1.85
C ARG A 280 36.57 12.78 -2.18
N GLY A 281 36.82 12.57 -3.46
CA GLY A 281 38.15 12.43 -4.04
C GLY A 281 38.10 12.99 -5.46
N ALA A 282 38.61 14.20 -5.62
CA ALA A 282 38.87 14.78 -6.93
C ALA A 282 40.00 14.00 -7.62
N ASP A 283 39.84 13.63 -8.88
CA ASP A 283 40.83 13.94 -9.92
C ASP A 283 40.36 13.62 -11.35
N ALA A 284 40.24 14.71 -12.12
CA ALA A 284 40.82 14.95 -13.44
C ALA A 284 41.11 13.80 -14.44
N ARG A 285 40.51 13.99 -15.63
CA ARG A 285 41.02 13.76 -17.02
C ARG A 285 40.76 12.40 -17.70
N GLY A 286 40.15 12.50 -18.89
CA GLY A 286 40.22 11.45 -19.91
C GLY A 286 39.15 11.54 -21.00
N HIS A 287 39.33 12.44 -21.98
CA HIS A 287 38.53 12.50 -23.20
C HIS A 287 38.59 11.19 -24.01
N GLY A 288 37.45 10.80 -24.60
CA GLY A 288 37.40 9.72 -25.58
C GLY A 288 36.06 9.66 -26.34
N ARG A 289 35.93 10.53 -27.34
CA ARG A 289 34.82 10.51 -28.33
C ARG A 289 34.79 9.18 -29.08
N ARG A 290 33.63 8.53 -29.22
CA ARG A 290 33.26 7.78 -30.43
C ARG A 290 31.77 7.85 -30.72
N SER A 291 31.50 8.29 -31.94
CA SER A 291 30.23 8.45 -32.64
C SER A 291 30.00 7.25 -33.58
N ALA A 292 28.78 6.72 -33.63
CA ALA A 292 28.24 5.93 -34.75
C ALA A 292 26.70 5.89 -34.62
N ARG A 293 25.96 6.64 -35.47
CA ARG A 293 25.30 6.22 -36.73
C ARG A 293 24.01 5.39 -36.55
N LEU A 294 22.89 6.12 -36.63
CA LEU A 294 21.70 5.91 -37.47
C LEU A 294 21.43 4.49 -38.02
N GLY A 295 20.27 3.94 -37.62
CA GLY A 295 19.51 2.92 -38.36
C GLY A 295 18.03 3.28 -38.37
N ARG A 296 17.47 3.49 -39.57
CA ARG A 296 16.06 3.83 -39.83
C ARG A 296 15.17 2.58 -39.96
N ALA A 297 13.86 2.82 -39.80
CA ALA A 297 12.68 2.07 -40.27
C ALA A 297 12.17 0.96 -39.33
N ARG A 298 10.86 0.76 -39.09
CA ARG A 298 9.68 0.96 -39.96
C ARG A 298 8.44 1.36 -39.15
N THR A 299 7.61 2.21 -39.76
CA THR A 299 6.22 2.49 -39.39
C THR A 299 5.34 1.26 -39.61
N ARG A 300 4.58 0.84 -38.59
CA ARG A 300 3.46 -0.11 -38.75
C ARG A 300 2.15 0.67 -38.79
N ARG A 301 1.37 0.37 -39.84
CA ARG A 301 0.04 0.90 -40.13
C ARG A 301 -0.96 0.53 -39.03
N ALA A 302 -1.85 1.47 -38.74
CA ALA A 302 -3.04 1.28 -37.91
C ALA A 302 -4.03 0.30 -38.56
N ALA A 303 -4.67 -0.53 -37.74
CA ALA A 303 -5.79 -1.39 -38.11
C ALA A 303 -7.13 -0.64 -37.88
N PRO A 304 -8.19 -0.95 -38.65
CA PRO A 304 -9.46 -0.22 -38.59
C PRO A 304 -10.30 -0.61 -37.36
N ALA A 305 -11.10 0.35 -36.89
CA ALA A 305 -12.03 0.18 -35.77
C ALA A 305 -13.19 -0.78 -36.13
N PRO A 306 -13.69 -1.59 -35.17
CA PRO A 306 -14.91 -2.37 -35.35
C PRO A 306 -16.17 -1.51 -35.11
N PRO A 307 -17.32 -1.89 -35.67
CA PRO A 307 -18.56 -1.14 -35.59
C PRO A 307 -19.27 -1.26 -34.24
N ASP A 308 -20.05 -0.23 -33.92
CA ASP A 308 -20.83 -0.08 -32.69
C ASP A 308 -21.88 -1.19 -32.50
N GLY A 309 -22.03 -1.65 -31.25
CA GLY A 309 -23.19 -2.43 -30.80
C GLY A 309 -22.92 -3.90 -30.43
N CYS A 310 -22.05 -4.14 -29.45
CA CYS A 310 -22.04 -5.39 -28.69
C CYS A 310 -21.62 -5.10 -27.24
N VAL A 311 -22.51 -5.33 -26.27
CA VAL A 311 -22.13 -5.42 -24.86
C VAL A 311 -21.36 -6.74 -24.71
N ALA A 312 -20.07 -6.69 -25.05
CA ALA A 312 -19.15 -7.77 -24.79
C ALA A 312 -18.71 -7.66 -23.33
N GLN A 313 -19.05 -8.66 -22.51
CA GLN A 313 -18.30 -8.93 -21.29
C GLN A 313 -16.83 -9.06 -21.71
N GLY A 314 -15.99 -8.12 -21.28
CA GLY A 314 -14.58 -8.07 -21.63
C GLY A 314 -13.85 -9.36 -21.19
N PRO A 315 -12.66 -9.65 -21.75
CA PRO A 315 -11.90 -10.82 -21.36
C PRO A 315 -11.60 -10.79 -19.85
N VAL A 316 -11.97 -11.86 -19.14
CA VAL A 316 -11.67 -12.05 -17.71
C VAL A 316 -10.15 -12.03 -17.54
N ALA A 317 -9.63 -11.01 -16.87
CA ALA A 317 -8.22 -10.93 -16.55
C ALA A 317 -7.84 -12.01 -15.52
N ARG A 318 -6.68 -12.64 -15.71
CA ARG A 318 -6.21 -13.75 -14.86
C ARG A 318 -4.85 -13.42 -14.25
N CYS A 319 -4.70 -13.71 -12.96
CA CYS A 319 -3.44 -13.68 -12.25
C CYS A 319 -3.31 -14.96 -11.42
N ALA A 320 -2.65 -15.96 -11.99
CA ALA A 320 -2.52 -17.32 -11.44
C ALA A 320 -1.48 -17.44 -10.30
N SER A 321 -1.29 -16.38 -9.51
CA SER A 321 -0.20 -16.27 -8.53
C SER A 321 -0.61 -16.56 -7.09
N ALA A 322 -1.90 -16.81 -6.81
CA ALA A 322 -2.36 -17.08 -5.45
C ALA A 322 -1.82 -18.38 -4.86
N ILE A 323 -1.80 -18.45 -3.53
CA ILE A 323 -1.34 -19.63 -2.80
C ILE A 323 -2.34 -20.77 -3.06
N PRO A 324 -1.89 -21.95 -3.52
CA PRO A 324 -2.79 -23.08 -3.72
C PRO A 324 -3.51 -23.45 -2.43
N ASP A 325 -4.81 -23.79 -2.52
CA ASP A 325 -5.70 -24.17 -1.40
C ASP A 325 -5.08 -25.14 -0.37
N ARG A 326 -4.17 -26.02 -0.81
CA ARG A 326 -3.49 -27.00 0.05
C ARG A 326 -2.48 -26.39 1.03
N LEU A 327 -1.92 -25.22 0.74
CA LEU A 327 -1.01 -24.51 1.66
C LEU A 327 -1.81 -23.69 2.69
N ALA A 328 -2.90 -23.04 2.27
CA ALA A 328 -3.82 -22.33 3.17
C ALA A 328 -4.44 -23.28 4.23
N GLN A 329 -4.75 -24.52 3.85
CA GLN A 329 -5.22 -25.57 4.77
C GLN A 329 -4.17 -26.06 5.76
N ARG A 330 -2.87 -25.83 5.50
CA ARG A 330 -1.77 -26.18 6.41
C ARG A 330 -1.39 -25.04 7.36
N LEU A 331 -1.87 -23.82 7.10
CA LEU A 331 -1.77 -22.70 8.04
C LEU A 331 -2.80 -22.88 9.16
N ASN A 332 -2.53 -23.84 10.04
CA ASN A 332 -3.27 -24.01 11.29
C ASN A 332 -3.01 -22.74 12.15
N PRO A 333 -4.02 -22.03 12.68
CA PRO A 333 -3.82 -20.85 13.52
C PRO A 333 -2.92 -21.09 14.73
N THR A 334 -2.76 -22.36 15.11
CA THR A 334 -1.92 -22.85 16.21
C THR A 334 -0.42 -22.95 15.89
N HIS A 335 0.03 -22.77 14.64
CA HIS A 335 1.45 -22.87 14.27
C HIS A 335 2.17 -21.52 14.03
N ILE A 336 1.52 -20.39 14.28
CA ILE A 336 2.23 -19.11 14.55
C ILE A 336 2.43 -19.02 16.07
N VAL A 337 3.13 -20.00 16.63
CA VAL A 337 3.67 -20.01 17.99
C VAL A 337 5.03 -20.69 17.89
N ALA A 338 6.07 -19.98 18.34
CA ALA A 338 7.48 -20.36 18.40
C ALA A 338 8.27 -20.32 17.08
N VAL A 339 8.89 -19.16 16.77
CA VAL A 339 10.32 -18.89 17.02
C VAL A 339 10.48 -17.42 17.41
#